data_AF-A0A4Q1BG21-F1
#
_entry.id   AF-A0A4Q1BG21-F1
#
_cell.length_a   1.000
_cell.length_b   1.000
_cell.length_c   1.000
_cell.angle_alpha   90.00
_cell.angle_beta   90.00
_cell.angle_gamma   90.00
#
_symmetry.space_group_name_H-M   'P 1'
#
loop_
_entity.id
_entity.type
_entity.pdbx_description
1 polymer ?
#
loop_
_entity_poly.entity_id
_entity_poly.type
_entity_poly.pdbx_seq_one_letter_code
_entity_poly.pdbx_strand_id
1 'polypeptide(L)'
;MSTNSDSQVKREAFSPSPELTTIDPTIQNSSAKKKTSSPGKKPSTPSKKRAASSGPSEEGSAKKRKPQAAKRVWTKEEDDIFAELIERVCSKHLWNEVKEDGRLEYRGGPGIRAHTIASLKTLRKSAPGN
;
A
#
# COMPACT_ATOMS: atom_id res chain seq x y z
N MET A 1 50.96 -58.96 13.75
CA MET A 1 50.20 -57.82 14.32
C MET A 1 49.18 -57.37 13.28
N SER A 2 47.93 -57.44 13.70
CA SER A 2 46.63 -56.95 13.21
C SER A 2 46.41 -56.51 11.75
N THR A 3 45.40 -57.17 11.17
CA THR A 3 44.55 -56.78 10.03
C THR A 3 43.56 -55.67 10.43
N ASN A 4 43.24 -54.76 9.51
CA ASN A 4 42.04 -53.91 9.55
C ASN A 4 41.84 -53.25 8.18
N SER A 5 40.66 -52.97 7.65
CA SER A 5 39.29 -53.51 7.72
C SER A 5 38.56 -52.70 6.66
N ASP A 6 38.17 -53.36 5.56
CA ASP A 6 37.51 -52.78 4.39
C ASP A 6 36.05 -52.41 4.74
N SER A 7 35.73 -51.11 4.72
CA SER A 7 34.38 -50.61 5.02
C SER A 7 33.60 -50.38 3.73
N GLN A 8 32.66 -51.29 3.47
CA GLN A 8 31.67 -51.16 2.41
C GLN A 8 30.68 -50.02 2.70
N VAL A 9 30.55 -49.07 1.77
CA VAL A 9 29.47 -48.09 1.75
C VAL A 9 28.31 -48.67 0.95
N LYS A 10 27.28 -49.10 1.69
CA LYS A 10 26.00 -49.64 1.21
C LYS A 10 25.23 -48.53 0.46
N ARG A 11 25.08 -48.65 -0.86
CA ARG A 11 24.21 -47.78 -1.67
C ARG A 11 22.80 -48.35 -1.64
N GLU A 12 21.95 -47.75 -0.81
CA GLU A 12 20.49 -47.97 -0.84
C GLU A 12 19.92 -47.26 -2.09
N ALA A 13 19.17 -48.02 -2.89
CA ALA A 13 18.49 -47.52 -4.08
C ALA A 13 17.27 -46.69 -3.66
N PHE A 14 17.28 -45.40 -3.98
CA PHE A 14 16.11 -44.53 -3.88
C PHE A 14 15.13 -44.88 -5.01
N SER A 15 13.99 -45.45 -4.63
CA SER A 15 12.83 -45.67 -5.48
C SER A 15 12.12 -44.32 -5.76
N PRO A 16 11.85 -43.94 -7.03
CA PRO A 16 11.04 -42.78 -7.33
C PRO A 16 9.63 -43.19 -7.81
N SER A 17 8.59 -42.89 -7.03
CA SER A 17 7.27 -42.49 -7.57
C SER A 17 6.32 -42.03 -6.45
N PRO A 18 6.02 -40.72 -6.36
CA PRO A 18 4.76 -40.27 -5.80
C PRO A 18 3.65 -40.31 -6.87
N GLU A 19 2.57 -41.00 -6.54
CA GLU A 19 1.35 -41.13 -7.33
C GLU A 19 0.63 -39.78 -7.53
N LEU A 20 -0.11 -39.70 -8.64
CA LEU A 20 -0.95 -38.58 -9.08
C LEU A 20 -1.98 -38.16 -8.01
N THR A 21 -1.90 -36.92 -7.53
CA THR A 21 -3.02 -36.30 -6.80
C THR A 21 -3.99 -35.67 -7.80
N THR A 22 -5.16 -36.29 -7.96
CA THR A 22 -6.32 -35.79 -8.70
C THR A 22 -6.79 -34.46 -8.11
N ILE A 23 -6.87 -33.43 -8.96
CA ILE A 23 -7.34 -32.09 -8.64
C ILE A 23 -8.77 -31.99 -9.18
N ASP A 24 -9.77 -31.76 -8.32
CA ASP A 24 -11.06 -31.21 -8.76
C ASP A 24 -11.72 -30.35 -7.67
N PRO A 25 -11.60 -29.02 -7.76
CA PRO A 25 -12.54 -28.11 -7.13
C PRO A 25 -13.50 -27.54 -8.18
N THR A 26 -14.69 -28.12 -8.26
CA THR A 26 -15.88 -27.48 -8.83
C THR A 26 -16.15 -26.15 -8.13
N ILE A 27 -15.79 -25.03 -8.76
CA ILE A 27 -16.17 -23.68 -8.32
C ILE A 27 -17.42 -23.26 -9.08
N GLN A 28 -18.57 -23.35 -8.41
CA GLN A 28 -19.82 -22.70 -8.80
C GLN A 28 -19.70 -21.19 -8.52
N ASN A 29 -19.54 -20.40 -9.58
CA ASN A 29 -19.59 -18.94 -9.51
C ASN A 29 -21.04 -18.45 -9.70
N SER A 30 -21.74 -18.19 -8.60
CA SER A 30 -23.07 -17.58 -8.63
C SER A 30 -22.96 -16.06 -8.79
N SER A 31 -23.47 -15.61 -9.93
CA SER A 31 -23.64 -14.21 -10.32
C SER A 31 -24.68 -13.49 -9.45
N ALA A 32 -24.38 -12.28 -8.97
CA ALA A 32 -25.40 -11.35 -8.51
C ALA A 32 -25.06 -9.89 -8.85
N LYS A 33 -25.75 -9.40 -9.88
CA LYS A 33 -25.93 -7.98 -10.28
C LYS A 33 -26.62 -7.16 -9.18
N LYS A 34 -26.20 -5.90 -9.00
CA LYS A 34 -27.08 -4.72 -8.79
C LYS A 34 -26.28 -3.43 -9.05
N LYS A 35 -26.53 -2.73 -10.17
CA LYS A 35 -27.50 -1.62 -10.37
C LYS A 35 -27.12 -0.36 -9.55
N THR A 36 -26.47 0.64 -10.15
CA THR A 36 -26.97 1.74 -11.01
C THR A 36 -27.30 3.03 -10.25
N SER A 37 -26.85 4.14 -10.85
CA SER A 37 -27.41 5.50 -10.87
C SER A 37 -27.30 6.40 -9.64
N SER A 38 -26.25 7.24 -9.65
CA SER A 38 -26.36 8.67 -9.29
C SER A 38 -26.99 9.43 -10.45
N PRO A 39 -27.98 10.29 -10.20
CA PRO A 39 -27.79 11.69 -10.62
C PRO A 39 -28.44 12.73 -9.69
N GLY A 40 -27.75 13.87 -9.57
CA GLY A 40 -28.37 15.19 -9.51
C GLY A 40 -28.85 15.71 -8.14
N LYS A 41 -28.22 16.77 -7.65
CA LYS A 41 -28.89 17.95 -7.06
C LYS A 41 -27.90 19.06 -6.66
N LYS A 42 -27.74 20.06 -7.53
CA LYS A 42 -27.60 21.50 -7.24
C LYS A 42 -28.33 22.20 -8.40
N PRO A 43 -29.00 23.37 -8.25
CA PRO A 43 -28.67 24.47 -7.34
C PRO A 43 -29.89 25.07 -6.60
N SER A 44 -29.63 25.82 -5.52
CA SER A 44 -30.63 26.75 -4.98
C SER A 44 -29.92 27.95 -4.38
N THR A 45 -29.92 29.05 -5.13
CA THR A 45 -29.76 30.41 -4.63
C THR A 45 -31.09 30.88 -4.04
N PRO A 46 -31.05 31.70 -2.98
CA PRO A 46 -31.90 32.88 -3.01
C PRO A 46 -31.09 34.14 -2.74
N SER A 47 -31.20 35.09 -3.67
CA SER A 47 -30.85 36.48 -3.43
C SER A 47 -31.84 37.13 -2.46
N LYS A 48 -31.35 38.12 -1.69
CA LYS A 48 -31.82 39.52 -1.67
C LYS A 48 -32.09 40.12 -0.28
N LYS A 49 -31.20 41.07 0.06
CA LYS A 49 -31.41 42.39 0.70
C LYS A 49 -31.68 42.53 2.22
N ARG A 50 -30.70 43.28 2.79
CA ARG A 50 -30.80 44.45 3.69
C ARG A 50 -31.29 44.24 5.12
N ALA A 51 -30.39 44.54 6.06
CA ALA A 51 -30.61 45.63 7.03
C ALA A 51 -29.26 46.22 7.43
N ALA A 52 -29.12 47.53 7.25
CA ALA A 52 -28.10 48.30 7.93
C ALA A 52 -28.55 48.45 9.38
N SER A 53 -27.76 47.95 10.33
CA SER A 53 -27.80 48.44 11.72
C SER A 53 -26.40 48.93 12.07
N SER A 54 -26.22 50.23 11.93
CA SER A 54 -25.19 51.00 12.62
C SER A 54 -25.41 50.86 14.13
N GLY A 55 -24.63 50.00 14.77
CA GLY A 55 -24.50 49.91 16.22
C GLY A 55 -23.06 50.27 16.61
N PRO A 56 -22.85 51.04 17.70
CA PRO A 56 -21.55 51.58 18.06
C PRO A 56 -20.63 50.48 18.61
N SER A 57 -19.42 50.46 18.05
CA SER A 57 -18.15 50.06 18.65
C SER A 57 -18.22 49.31 19.99
N GLU A 58 -18.35 47.99 19.93
CA GLU A 58 -17.70 47.17 20.96
C GLU A 58 -16.28 46.90 20.50
N GLU A 59 -15.36 47.46 21.27
CA GLU A 59 -13.93 47.27 21.22
C GLU A 59 -13.63 45.79 21.49
N GLY A 60 -13.83 44.99 20.43
CA GLY A 60 -13.51 43.58 20.41
C GLY A 60 -12.01 43.46 20.55
N SER A 61 -11.56 43.33 21.79
CA SER A 61 -10.21 42.94 22.19
C SER A 61 -9.69 41.93 21.17
N ALA A 62 -8.86 42.41 20.25
CA ALA A 62 -8.28 41.60 19.21
C ALA A 62 -7.38 40.60 19.91
N LYS A 63 -7.93 39.42 20.23
CA LYS A 63 -7.16 38.28 20.71
C LYS A 63 -6.05 38.09 19.70
N LYS A 64 -4.83 38.52 20.07
CA LYS A 64 -3.61 38.29 19.28
C LYS A 64 -3.57 36.80 18.97
N ARG A 65 -3.95 36.44 17.74
CA ARG A 65 -3.87 35.05 17.28
C ARG A 65 -2.39 34.72 17.35
N LYS A 66 -2.04 33.70 18.14
CA LYS A 66 -0.66 33.21 18.21
C LYS A 66 -0.20 32.95 16.76
N PRO A 67 1.01 33.38 16.37
CA PRO A 67 1.52 33.07 15.04
C PRO A 67 1.45 31.55 14.86
N GLN A 68 0.71 31.09 13.86
CA GLN A 68 0.72 29.68 13.50
C GLN A 68 2.15 29.31 13.14
N ALA A 69 2.67 28.25 13.75
CA ALA A 69 3.96 27.71 13.35
C ALA A 69 3.95 27.47 11.84
N ALA A 70 5.01 27.92 11.16
CA ALA A 70 5.15 27.71 9.73
C ALA A 70 5.03 26.20 9.44
N LYS A 71 4.29 25.86 8.38
CA LYS A 71 4.19 24.47 7.94
C LYS A 71 5.60 24.01 7.58
N ARG A 72 6.07 22.94 8.24
CA ARG A 72 7.37 22.36 7.95
C ARG A 72 7.35 21.83 6.52
N VAL A 73 8.28 22.32 5.70
CA VAL A 73 8.49 21.85 4.33
C VAL A 73 9.26 20.55 4.42
N TRP A 74 8.88 19.57 3.61
CA TRP A 74 9.60 18.30 3.49
C TRP A 74 11.02 18.57 3.01
N THR A 75 12.01 18.07 3.75
CA THR A 75 13.40 18.09 3.27
C THR A 75 13.69 16.84 2.45
N LYS A 76 14.70 16.94 1.58
CA LYS A 76 15.16 15.78 0.81
C LYS A 76 15.61 14.62 1.71
N GLU A 77 16.20 14.93 2.87
CA GLU A 77 16.61 13.88 3.82
C GLU A 77 15.39 13.16 4.41
N GLU A 78 14.32 13.89 4.73
CA GLU A 78 13.07 13.31 5.21
C GLU A 78 12.43 12.40 4.15
N ASP A 79 12.41 12.82 2.88
CA ASP A 79 11.94 11.99 1.77
C ASP A 79 12.78 10.72 1.57
N ASP A 80 14.11 10.83 1.68
CA ASP A 80 15.02 9.69 1.54
C ASP A 80 14.78 8.66 2.66
N ILE A 81 14.65 9.11 3.91
CA ILE A 81 14.33 8.28 5.08
C ILE A 81 12.94 7.65 4.92
N PHE A 82 11.96 8.44 4.50
CA PHE A 82 10.58 7.96 4.32
C PHE A 82 10.50 6.87 3.26
N ALA A 83 11.18 7.06 2.13
CA ALA A 83 11.26 6.05 1.07
C ALA A 83 11.95 4.76 1.54
N GLU A 84 13.01 4.85 2.34
CA GLU A 84 13.69 3.67 2.91
C GLU A 84 12.74 2.89 3.85
N LEU A 85 11.97 3.59 4.69
CA LEU A 85 11.01 2.96 5.59
C LEU A 85 9.91 2.23 4.81
N ILE A 86 9.39 2.84 3.74
CA ILE A 86 8.41 2.18 2.87
C ILE A 86 9.01 0.93 2.24
N GLU A 87 10.21 1.02 1.66
CA GLU A 87 10.88 -0.12 1.05
C GLU A 87 11.04 -1.29 2.03
N ARG A 88 11.45 -0.99 3.27
CA ARG A 88 11.64 -1.98 4.33
C ARG A 88 10.33 -2.66 4.72
N VAL A 89 9.26 -1.90 4.89
CA VAL A 89 7.93 -2.44 5.26
C VAL A 89 7.37 -3.28 4.11
N CYS A 90 7.39 -2.75 2.89
CA CYS A 90 6.85 -3.43 1.72
C CYS A 90 7.62 -4.72 1.41
N SER A 91 8.95 -4.72 1.54
CA SER A 91 9.75 -5.93 1.27
C SER A 91 9.45 -7.09 2.22
N LYS A 92 9.01 -6.78 3.45
CA LYS A 92 8.71 -7.77 4.50
C LYS A 92 7.26 -8.25 4.47
N HIS A 93 6.29 -7.32 4.38
CA HIS A 93 4.89 -7.63 4.61
C HIS A 93 4.02 -7.62 3.35
N LEU A 94 4.36 -6.81 2.35
CA LEU A 94 3.48 -6.57 1.20
C LEU A 94 3.17 -7.85 0.42
N TRP A 95 4.14 -8.75 0.28
CA TRP A 95 3.89 -9.99 -0.46
C TRP A 95 2.88 -10.89 0.24
N ASN A 96 2.92 -10.98 1.58
CA ASN A 96 1.98 -11.82 2.33
C ASN A 96 0.55 -11.28 2.18
N GLU A 97 0.37 -9.97 2.33
CA GLU A 97 -0.92 -9.30 2.12
C GLU A 97 -1.45 -9.50 0.68
N VAL A 98 -0.56 -9.43 -0.32
CA VAL A 98 -0.93 -9.66 -1.72
C VAL A 98 -1.35 -11.12 -1.97
N LYS A 99 -0.72 -12.08 -1.29
CA LYS A 99 -1.14 -13.48 -1.35
C LYS A 99 -2.49 -13.69 -0.69
N GLU A 100 -2.75 -13.03 0.44
CA GLU A 100 -4.03 -13.13 1.14
C GLU A 100 -5.20 -12.54 0.32
N ASP A 101 -4.98 -11.41 -0.36
CA ASP A 101 -5.99 -10.83 -1.27
C ASP A 101 -6.14 -11.64 -2.58
N GLY A 102 -5.09 -12.32 -3.04
CA GLY A 102 -5.10 -13.20 -4.21
C GLY A 102 -5.19 -12.50 -5.57
N ARG A 103 -5.60 -11.22 -5.64
CA ARG A 103 -5.80 -10.50 -6.91
C ARG A 103 -4.53 -10.31 -7.73
N LEU A 104 -3.39 -10.20 -7.06
CA LEU A 104 -2.08 -9.94 -7.69
C LEU A 104 -1.10 -11.10 -7.50
N GLU A 105 -1.56 -12.25 -7.00
CA GLU A 105 -0.69 -13.41 -6.73
C GLU A 105 0.02 -13.89 -8.01
N TYR A 106 -0.65 -13.81 -9.17
CA TYR A 106 -0.11 -14.18 -10.48
C TYR A 106 1.15 -13.40 -10.90
N ARG A 107 1.43 -12.25 -10.28
CA ARG A 107 2.67 -11.47 -10.54
C ARG A 107 3.89 -12.03 -9.81
N GLY A 108 3.67 -12.80 -8.74
CA GLY A 108 4.72 -13.33 -7.88
C GLY A 108 5.42 -12.28 -7.02
N GLY A 109 5.99 -12.72 -5.90
CA GLY A 109 6.72 -11.86 -4.97
C GLY A 109 7.83 -11.00 -5.61
N PRO A 110 8.67 -11.54 -6.51
CA PRO A 110 9.68 -10.74 -7.20
C PRO A 110 9.08 -9.60 -8.05
N GLY A 111 7.96 -9.85 -8.74
CA GLY A 111 7.29 -8.84 -9.56
C GLY A 111 6.73 -7.69 -8.73
N ILE A 112 6.11 -8.02 -7.58
CA ILE A 112 5.57 -7.01 -6.64
C ILE A 112 6.71 -6.16 -6.04
N ARG A 113 7.83 -6.79 -5.67
CA ARG A 113 9.01 -6.06 -5.16
C ARG A 113 9.60 -5.13 -6.22
N ALA A 114 9.80 -5.61 -7.44
CA ALA A 114 10.32 -4.79 -8.54
C ALA A 114 9.42 -3.58 -8.82
N HIS A 115 8.09 -3.78 -8.81
CA HIS A 115 7.13 -2.70 -8.99
C HIS A 115 7.16 -1.67 -7.86
N THR A 116 7.34 -2.12 -6.62
CA THR A 116 7.47 -1.23 -5.45
C THR A 116 8.72 -0.36 -5.56
N ILE A 117 9.87 -0.94 -5.90
CA ILE A 117 11.13 -0.21 -6.07
C ILE A 117 11.01 0.82 -7.20
N ALA A 118 10.40 0.44 -8.33
CA ALA A 118 10.15 1.36 -9.43
C ALA A 118 9.27 2.55 -8.99
N SER A 119 8.21 2.27 -8.23
CA SER A 119 7.31 3.30 -7.70
C SER A 119 8.04 4.26 -6.75
N LEU A 120 8.84 3.76 -5.82
CA LEU A 120 9.65 4.59 -4.94
C LEU A 120 10.66 5.46 -5.70
N LYS A 121 11.26 4.92 -6.76
CA LYS A 121 12.16 5.69 -7.63
C LYS A 121 11.45 6.84 -8.34
N THR A 122 10.19 6.65 -8.76
CA THR A 122 9.40 7.74 -9.35
C THR A 122 9.08 8.82 -8.33
N LEU A 123 8.77 8.45 -7.09
CA LEU A 123 8.52 9.41 -6.00
C LEU A 123 9.75 10.26 -5.73
N ARG A 124 10.94 9.64 -5.60
CA ARG A 124 12.22 10.35 -5.42
C ARG A 124 12.58 11.28 -6.58
N LYS A 125 12.18 10.94 -7.81
CA LYS A 125 12.43 11.78 -9.00
C LYS A 125 11.44 12.94 -9.12
N SER A 126 10.21 12.78 -8.61
CA SER A 126 9.15 13.79 -8.72
C SER A 126 9.20 14.85 -7.62
N ALA A 127 9.99 14.66 -6.57
CA ALA A 127 10.23 15.68 -5.56
C ALA A 127 10.90 16.89 -6.23
N PRO A 128 10.23 18.05 -6.33
CA PRO A 128 10.84 19.24 -6.93
C PRO A 128 12.04 19.63 -6.08
N GLY A 129 13.23 19.57 -6.69
CA GLY A 129 14.44 20.12 -6.10
C GLY A 129 14.19 21.60 -5.81
N ASN A 130 14.20 21.95 -4.53
CA ASN A 130 14.18 23.33 -4.06
C ASN A 130 15.59 23.91 -4.12
#